data_AF-M2RE02-F1
#
_entry.id   AF-M2RE02-F1
#
_cell.length_a   1.000
_cell.length_b   1.000
_cell.length_c   1.000
_cell.angle_alpha   90.00
_cell.angle_beta   90.00
_cell.angle_gamma   90.00
#
_symmetry.space_group_name_H-M   'P 1'
#
loop_
_entity.id
_entity.type
_entity.pdbx_description
1 polymer ?
#
loop_
_entity_poly.entity_id
_entity_poly.type
_entity_poly.pdbx_seq_one_letter_code
_entity_poly.pdbx_strand_id
1 'polypeptide(L)'
;IYGPAGAGKSAIARAISEALAESGHLGASFFFQRGDPECSNPYLVFPTIAYQLGYSRPSLMTRIVDAVKRYTQDGQTQGIAGQAQHLFINILRACVDEVPLVLVLDGIDECSNS
;
A
#
# COMPACT_ATOMS: atom_id res chain seq x y z
N ILE A 1 1.37 0.89 15.20
CA ILE A 1 1.56 0.31 16.56
C ILE A 1 3.03 0.47 16.91
N TYR A 2 3.38 0.98 18.09
CA TYR A 2 4.78 1.12 18.51
C TYR A 2 5.05 0.28 19.76
N GLY A 3 6.29 -0.14 19.95
CA GLY A 3 6.69 -0.99 21.08
C GLY A 3 8.01 -1.72 20.81
N PRO A 4 8.58 -2.38 21.84
CA PRO A 4 9.87 -3.06 21.73
C PRO A 4 9.91 -4.11 20.61
N ALA A 5 11.12 -4.40 20.11
CA ALA A 5 11.33 -5.54 19.21
C ALA A 5 10.90 -6.84 19.91
N GLY A 6 10.27 -7.77 19.18
CA GLY A 6 9.75 -9.01 19.75
C GLY A 6 8.43 -8.90 20.51
N ALA A 7 7.83 -7.70 20.67
CA ALA A 7 6.55 -7.51 21.36
C ALA A 7 5.31 -8.00 20.58
N GLY A 8 5.49 -8.72 19.45
CA GLY A 8 4.38 -9.25 18.66
C GLY A 8 3.62 -8.22 17.80
N LYS A 9 4.15 -7.02 17.58
CA LYS A 9 3.50 -5.95 16.80
C LYS A 9 3.05 -6.43 15.41
N SER A 10 3.92 -7.11 14.67
CA SER A 10 3.62 -7.63 13.35
C SER A 10 2.54 -8.72 13.37
N ALA A 11 2.51 -9.54 14.43
CA ALA A 11 1.43 -10.52 14.62
C ALA A 11 0.08 -9.82 14.85
N ILE A 12 0.06 -8.75 15.65
CA ILE A 12 -1.14 -7.92 15.85
C ILE A 12 -1.56 -7.24 14.55
N ALA A 13 -0.61 -6.66 13.79
CA ALA A 13 -0.91 -6.02 12.51
C ALA A 13 -1.51 -7.00 11.49
N ARG A 14 -1.00 -8.23 11.43
CA ARG A 14 -1.57 -9.31 10.59
C ARG A 14 -2.99 -9.67 11.01
N ALA A 15 -3.20 -9.94 12.30
CA ALA A 15 -4.53 -10.26 12.83
C ALA A 15 -5.55 -9.13 12.56
N ILE A 16 -5.13 -7.87 12.69
CA ILE A 16 -5.99 -6.72 12.36
C ILE A 16 -6.29 -6.68 10.86
N SER A 17 -5.31 -6.88 9.99
CA SER A 17 -5.53 -6.92 8.53
C SER A 17 -6.51 -8.02 8.14
N GLU A 18 -6.39 -9.22 8.72
CA GLU A 18 -7.30 -10.34 8.47
C GLU A 18 -8.74 -10.00 8.86
N ALA A 19 -8.94 -9.46 10.08
CA ALA A 19 -10.27 -9.04 10.54
C ALA A 19 -10.87 -7.90 9.69
N LEU A 20 -10.04 -6.98 9.20
CA LEU A 20 -10.47 -5.91 8.30
C LEU A 20 -10.83 -6.46 6.90
N ALA A 21 -10.13 -7.48 6.42
CA ALA A 21 -10.44 -8.12 5.14
C ALA A 21 -11.79 -8.85 5.22
N GLU A 22 -12.02 -9.61 6.29
CA GLU A 22 -13.28 -10.32 6.53
C GLU A 22 -14.48 -9.37 6.63
N SER A 23 -14.27 -8.19 7.22
CA SER A 23 -15.32 -7.17 7.36
C SER A 23 -15.45 -6.22 6.16
N GLY A 24 -14.63 -6.38 5.11
CA GLY A 24 -14.68 -5.55 3.89
C GLY A 24 -14.08 -4.14 4.03
N HIS A 25 -13.35 -3.87 5.11
CA HIS A 25 -12.73 -2.58 5.40
C HIS A 25 -11.25 -2.51 4.96
N LEU A 26 -10.58 -3.65 4.77
CA LEU A 26 -9.18 -3.64 4.32
C LEU A 26 -9.09 -3.17 2.87
N GLY A 27 -8.44 -2.03 2.66
CA GLY A 27 -8.13 -1.52 1.33
C GLY A 27 -6.86 -2.17 0.77
N ALA A 28 -5.80 -2.18 1.58
CA ALA A 28 -4.52 -2.78 1.25
C ALA A 28 -3.69 -3.02 2.53
N SER A 29 -2.72 -3.93 2.43
CA SER A 29 -1.71 -4.18 3.45
C SER A 29 -0.34 -4.45 2.83
N PHE A 30 0.71 -3.92 3.46
CA PHE A 30 2.11 -4.22 3.12
C PHE A 30 2.89 -4.48 4.41
N PHE A 31 3.52 -5.64 4.49
CA PHE A 31 4.33 -6.06 5.63
C PHE A 31 5.77 -6.10 5.20
N PHE A 32 6.56 -5.14 5.69
CA PHE A 32 7.97 -5.14 5.39
C PHE A 32 8.67 -6.31 6.10
N GLN A 33 9.61 -6.92 5.40
CA GLN A 33 10.40 -8.01 5.95
C GLN A 33 11.84 -7.90 5.47
N ARG A 34 12.76 -7.68 6.41
CA ARG A 34 14.18 -7.56 6.10
C ARG A 34 14.71 -8.85 5.45
N GLY A 35 15.44 -8.68 4.34
CA GLY A 35 16.05 -9.80 3.61
C GLY A 35 15.12 -10.49 2.61
N ASP A 36 13.85 -10.10 2.56
CA ASP A 36 12.91 -10.50 1.51
C ASP A 36 12.89 -9.39 0.42
N PRO A 37 13.35 -9.64 -0.82
CA PRO A 37 13.41 -8.62 -1.86
C PRO A 37 12.05 -8.05 -2.27
N GLU A 38 10.97 -8.81 -2.13
CA GLU A 38 9.62 -8.37 -2.47
C GLU A 38 9.01 -7.51 -1.35
N CYS A 39 9.36 -7.85 -0.10
CA CYS A 39 8.86 -7.16 1.09
C CYS A 39 9.83 -6.12 1.68
N SER A 40 11.03 -5.94 1.12
CA SER A 40 11.97 -4.88 1.58
C SER A 40 12.16 -3.76 0.57
N ASN A 41 11.78 -3.96 -0.70
CA ASN A 41 11.98 -2.97 -1.75
C ASN A 41 10.94 -1.83 -1.69
N PRO A 42 11.35 -0.58 -1.43
CA PRO A 42 10.42 0.55 -1.35
C PRO A 42 9.69 0.85 -2.67
N TYR A 43 10.26 0.49 -3.82
CA TYR A 43 9.62 0.66 -5.13
C TYR A 43 8.45 -0.28 -5.38
N LEU A 44 8.22 -1.27 -4.51
CA LEU A 44 7.09 -2.19 -4.60
C LEU A 44 5.92 -1.79 -3.71
N VAL A 45 6.10 -0.85 -2.77
CA VAL A 45 5.08 -0.46 -1.79
C VAL A 45 3.85 0.11 -2.50
N PHE A 46 4.02 1.19 -3.27
CA PHE A 46 2.89 1.88 -3.92
C PHE A 46 2.24 1.08 -5.05
N PRO A 47 2.98 0.38 -5.93
CA PRO A 47 2.35 -0.53 -6.89
C PRO A 47 1.53 -1.64 -6.24
N THR A 48 2.03 -2.23 -5.15
CA THR A 48 1.31 -3.29 -4.40
C THR A 48 0.04 -2.73 -3.77
N ILE A 49 0.12 -1.57 -3.12
CA ILE A 49 -1.06 -0.91 -2.55
C ILE A 49 -2.10 -0.59 -3.63
N ALA A 50 -1.67 -0.03 -4.77
CA ALA A 50 -2.59 0.30 -5.87
C ALA A 50 -3.29 -0.95 -6.43
N TYR A 51 -2.55 -2.05 -6.62
CA TYR A 51 -3.13 -3.32 -7.04
C TYR A 51 -4.18 -3.84 -6.05
N GLN A 52 -3.85 -3.87 -4.76
CA GLN A 52 -4.75 -4.35 -3.71
C GLN A 52 -6.00 -3.46 -3.57
N LEU A 53 -5.85 -2.13 -3.70
CA LEU A 53 -6.98 -1.20 -3.72
C LEU A 53 -7.93 -1.45 -4.89
N GLY A 54 -7.39 -1.75 -6.08
CA GLY A 54 -8.22 -2.11 -7.24
C GLY A 54 -8.97 -3.42 -7.04
N TYR A 55 -8.39 -4.36 -6.30
CA TYR A 55 -9.02 -5.63 -5.96
C TYR A 55 -10.10 -5.48 -4.88
N SER A 56 -9.82 -4.76 -3.80
CA SER A 56 -10.76 -4.54 -2.68
C SER A 56 -11.87 -3.56 -3.02
N ARG A 57 -11.61 -2.58 -3.90
CA ARG A 57 -12.58 -1.59 -4.39
C ARG A 57 -12.50 -1.49 -5.91
N PRO A 58 -13.22 -2.34 -6.65
CA PRO A 58 -13.22 -2.35 -8.11
C PRO A 58 -13.55 -0.99 -8.76
N SER A 59 -14.30 -0.12 -8.06
CA SER A 59 -14.58 1.26 -8.48
C SER A 59 -13.33 2.11 -8.70
N LEU A 60 -12.20 1.75 -8.07
CA LEU A 60 -10.92 2.44 -8.23
C LEU A 60 -10.10 1.95 -9.43
N MET A 61 -10.44 0.80 -10.04
CA MET A 61 -9.61 0.15 -11.05
C MET A 61 -9.33 1.04 -12.26
N THR A 62 -10.36 1.71 -12.80
CA THR A 62 -10.19 2.65 -13.93
C THR A 62 -9.22 3.78 -13.59
N ARG A 63 -9.32 4.31 -12.36
CA ARG A 63 -8.44 5.39 -11.89
C ARG A 63 -7.00 4.91 -11.72
N ILE A 64 -6.80 3.70 -11.20
CA ILE A 64 -5.49 3.07 -11.05
C ILE A 64 -4.84 2.89 -12.42
N VAL A 65 -5.56 2.36 -13.41
CA VAL A 65 -5.06 2.19 -14.78
C VAL A 65 -4.64 3.55 -15.38
N ASP A 66 -5.44 4.59 -15.20
CA ASP A 66 -5.10 5.93 -15.69
C ASP A 66 -3.89 6.53 -14.96
N ALA A 67 -3.76 6.29 -13.65
CA ALA A 67 -2.61 6.73 -12.88
C ALA A 67 -1.32 6.05 -13.33
N VAL A 68 -1.36 4.74 -13.60
CA VAL A 68 -0.22 3.98 -14.16
C VAL A 68 0.18 4.56 -15.51
N LYS A 69 -0.78 4.79 -16.42
CA LYS A 69 -0.49 5.40 -17.74
C LYS A 69 0.23 6.74 -17.61
N ARG A 70 -0.26 7.63 -16.74
CA ARG A 70 0.37 8.95 -16.50
C ARG A 70 1.77 8.82 -15.92
N TYR A 71 1.93 7.97 -14.91
CA TYR A 71 3.25 7.70 -14.31
C TYR A 71 4.26 7.21 -15.35
N THR A 72 3.86 6.33 -16.27
CA THR A 72 4.74 5.84 -17.34
C THR A 72 5.10 6.92 -18.37
N GLN A 73 4.21 7.90 -18.60
CA GLN A 73 4.44 9.02 -19.52
C GLN A 73 5.32 10.11 -18.92
N ASP A 74 5.27 10.31 -17.60
CA ASP A 74 6.12 11.26 -16.86
C ASP A 74 7.55 10.72 -16.71
N GLY A 75 8.33 10.76 -17.80
CA GLY A 75 9.71 10.26 -17.87
C GLY A 75 10.72 10.93 -16.92
N GLN A 76 10.31 11.93 -16.14
CA GLN A 76 11.16 12.69 -15.21
C GLN A 76 10.89 12.37 -13.72
N THR A 77 9.81 11.65 -13.39
CA THR A 77 9.39 11.37 -12.00
C THR A 77 9.29 9.88 -11.66
N GLN A 78 10.05 9.01 -12.34
CA GLN A 78 10.05 7.55 -12.11
C GLN A 78 10.72 7.10 -10.78
N GLY A 79 10.70 7.95 -9.76
CA GLY A 79 11.10 7.63 -8.40
C GLY A 79 9.91 7.28 -7.51
N ILE A 80 10.22 6.82 -6.30
CA ILE A 80 9.24 6.50 -5.25
C ILE A 80 8.26 7.66 -5.00
N ALA A 81 8.72 8.92 -5.07
CA ALA A 81 7.86 10.09 -4.90
C ALA A 81 6.81 10.22 -6.00
N GLY A 82 7.16 9.92 -7.26
CA GLY A 82 6.19 9.91 -8.35
C GLY A 82 5.20 8.77 -8.22
N GLN A 83 5.67 7.57 -7.82
CA GLN A 83 4.76 6.46 -7.50
C GLN A 83 3.79 6.83 -6.38
N ALA A 84 4.28 7.45 -5.29
CA ALA A 84 3.43 7.92 -4.20
C ALA A 84 2.37 8.92 -4.69
N GLN A 85 2.77 9.89 -5.53
CA GLN A 85 1.83 10.88 -6.03
C GLN A 85 0.76 10.26 -6.92
N HIS A 86 1.15 9.44 -7.90
CA HIS A 86 0.23 8.92 -8.91
C HIS A 86 -0.55 7.71 -8.43
N LEU A 87 0.12 6.71 -7.88
CA LEU A 87 -0.46 5.40 -7.54
C LEU A 87 -1.11 5.37 -6.15
N PHE A 88 -0.84 6.37 -5.30
CA PHE A 88 -1.36 6.42 -3.93
C PHE A 88 -2.18 7.68 -3.67
N ILE A 89 -1.55 8.85 -3.60
CA ILE A 89 -2.20 10.11 -3.20
C ILE A 89 -3.38 10.45 -4.13
N ASN A 90 -3.18 10.39 -5.44
CA ASN A 90 -4.23 10.73 -6.41
C ASN A 90 -5.38 9.71 -6.41
N ILE A 91 -5.09 8.43 -6.18
CA ILE A 91 -6.10 7.37 -6.07
C ILE A 91 -6.97 7.60 -4.83
N LEU A 92 -6.34 7.82 -3.67
CA LEU A 92 -7.07 8.02 -2.41
C LEU A 92 -7.90 9.31 -2.40
N ARG A 93 -7.40 10.40 -3.00
CA ARG A 93 -8.17 11.66 -3.14
C ARG A 93 -9.42 11.50 -4.00
N ALA A 94 -9.37 10.60 -4.96
CA ALA A 94 -10.47 10.32 -5.88
C ALA A 94 -11.38 9.19 -5.38
N CYS A 95 -11.00 8.53 -4.28
CA CYS A 95 -11.80 7.53 -3.61
C CYS A 95 -12.95 8.25 -2.89
N VAL A 96 -14.17 7.96 -3.32
CA VAL A 96 -15.39 8.36 -2.63
C VAL A 96 -16.08 7.05 -2.29
N ASP A 97 -15.86 6.60 -1.07
CA ASP A 97 -16.40 5.34 -0.57
C ASP A 97 -17.28 5.61 0.65
N GLU A 98 -18.44 4.97 0.68
CA GLU A 98 -19.38 5.08 1.81
C GLU A 98 -18.85 4.34 3.05
N VAL A 99 -18.00 3.33 2.83
CA VAL A 99 -17.40 2.49 3.87
C VAL A 99 -15.92 2.85 4.03
N PRO A 100 -15.45 3.17 5.26
CA PRO A 100 -14.05 3.48 5.53
C PRO A 100 -13.10 2.40 5.01
N LEU A 101 -12.03 2.84 4.35
CA LEU A 101 -10.93 2.00 3.91
C LEU A 101 -9.77 2.11 4.88
N VAL A 102 -9.23 0.96 5.28
CA VAL A 102 -8.06 0.88 6.17
C VAL A 102 -6.87 0.35 5.39
N LEU A 103 -5.74 1.02 5.56
CA LEU A 103 -4.45 0.63 5.02
C LEU A 103 -3.55 0.20 6.18
N VAL A 104 -2.95 -0.99 6.09
CA VAL A 104 -2.06 -1.51 7.12
C VAL A 104 -0.63 -1.59 6.59
N LEU A 105 0.27 -0.83 7.20
CA LEU A 105 1.71 -0.85 6.91
C LEU A 105 2.45 -1.20 8.18
N ASP A 106 3.25 -2.27 8.15
CA ASP A 106 4.02 -2.76 9.31
C ASP A 106 5.48 -2.98 8.92
N GLY A 107 6.40 -2.68 9.85
CA GLY A 107 7.84 -2.91 9.66
C GLY A 107 8.55 -1.89 8.76
N ILE A 108 8.06 -0.65 8.64
CA ILE A 108 8.65 0.38 7.73
C ILE A 108 10.18 0.55 7.93
N ASP A 109 10.69 0.34 9.14
CA ASP A 109 12.12 0.36 9.48
C ASP A 109 12.95 -0.82 8.92
N GLU A 110 12.28 -1.85 8.40
CA GLU A 110 12.89 -2.99 7.72
C GLU A 110 13.03 -2.80 6.20
N CYS A 111 12.57 -1.66 5.68
CA CYS A 111 12.75 -1.28 4.28
C CYS A 111 14.24 -1.19 3.90
N SER A 112 14.60 -1.67 2.71
CA SER A 112 15.96 -1.55 2.21
C SER A 112 16.24 -0.08 1.87
N ASN A 113 17.15 0.55 2.62
CA ASN A 113 17.72 1.85 2.27
C ASN A 113 18.71 1.64 1.11
N SER A 114 18.28 1.88 -0.12
CA SER A 114 19.18 2.00 -1.27
C SER A 114 19.06 3.39 -1.85
#